data_AF-A0A7R9C9J3-F1
#
_entry.id   AF-A0A7R9C9J3-F1
#
_cell.length_a   1.000
_cell.length_b   1.000
_cell.length_c   1.000
_cell.angle_alpha   90.00
_cell.angle_beta   90.00
_cell.angle_gamma   90.00
#
_symmetry.space_group_name_H-M   'P 1'
#
loop_
_entity.id
_entity.type
_entity.pdbx_description
1 polymer ?
#
loop_
_entity_poly.entity_id
_entity_poly.type
_entity_poly.pdbx_seq_one_letter_code
_entity_poly.pdbx_strand_id
1 'polypeptide(L)'
;MNFDKLYVKLGNLIMYFQRIESDLKIIYSWINSANNFSLNMKKLRGITLGKVVKMIKEFQETSNMFILTPDDFRILNSLTKKRNYWVHESFEFIYLPEDEITKEYNKIFKLATNDLNEFSHLAFVIQNFRLKIVNTTVM
;
A
#
# COMPACT_ATOMS: atom_id res chain seq x y z
N MET A 1 25.45 -11.64 -8.35
CA MET A 1 24.23 -10.88 -8.00
C MET A 1 23.83 -10.02 -9.18
N ASN A 2 22.54 -9.71 -9.37
CA ASN A 2 22.07 -8.82 -10.45
C ASN A 2 21.21 -7.71 -9.85
N PHE A 3 21.87 -6.62 -9.46
CA PHE A 3 21.21 -5.49 -8.81
C PHE A 3 20.19 -4.81 -9.73
N ASP A 4 20.39 -4.79 -11.05
CA ASP A 4 19.43 -4.21 -11.99
C ASP A 4 18.06 -4.90 -11.91
N LYS A 5 18.04 -6.23 -11.89
CA LYS A 5 16.81 -7.00 -11.70
C LYS A 5 16.16 -6.75 -10.35
N LEU A 6 16.97 -6.54 -9.30
CA LEU A 6 16.46 -6.19 -7.98
C LEU A 6 15.85 -4.77 -7.99
N TYR A 7 16.53 -3.78 -8.57
CA TYR A 7 16.03 -2.42 -8.70
C TYR A 7 14.70 -2.35 -9.46
N VAL A 8 14.56 -3.10 -10.55
CA VAL A 8 13.29 -3.21 -11.28
C VAL A 8 12.17 -3.77 -10.39
N LYS A 9 12.45 -4.83 -9.61
CA LYS A 9 11.46 -5.40 -8.68
C LYS A 9 11.06 -4.39 -7.61
N LEU A 10 12.03 -3.72 -6.99
CA LEU A 10 11.76 -2.71 -5.97
C LEU A 10 10.96 -1.53 -6.54
N GLY A 11 11.31 -1.03 -7.72
CA GLY A 11 10.55 0.01 -8.41
C GLY A 11 9.09 -0.38 -8.60
N ASN A 12 8.84 -1.63 -9.02
CA ASN A 12 7.48 -2.13 -9.16
C ASN A 12 6.74 -2.28 -7.81
N LEU A 13 7.42 -2.73 -6.74
CA LEU A 13 6.84 -2.76 -5.39
C LEU A 13 6.40 -1.37 -4.94
N ILE A 14 7.28 -0.36 -5.09
CA ILE A 14 6.97 1.03 -4.76
C ILE A 14 5.79 1.55 -5.57
N MET A 15 5.75 1.26 -6.88
CA MET A 15 4.61 1.61 -7.72
C MET A 15 3.29 1.01 -7.20
N TYR A 16 3.28 -0.27 -6.81
CA TYR A 16 2.07 -0.90 -6.25
C TYR A 16 1.65 -0.28 -4.92
N PHE A 17 2.59 0.03 -4.02
CA PHE A 17 2.28 0.75 -2.79
C PHE A 17 1.65 2.12 -3.06
N GLN A 18 2.18 2.87 -4.02
CA GLN A 18 1.63 4.18 -4.40
C GLN A 18 0.23 4.07 -5.01
N ARG A 19 -0.01 3.06 -5.86
CA ARG A 19 -1.35 2.79 -6.41
C ARG A 19 -2.37 2.49 -5.32
N ILE A 20 -2.02 1.59 -4.40
CA ILE A 20 -2.89 1.23 -3.27
C ILE A 20 -3.16 2.45 -2.38
N GLU A 21 -2.13 3.23 -2.05
CA GLU A 21 -2.28 4.45 -1.25
C GLU A 21 -3.21 5.45 -1.95
N SER A 22 -3.05 5.65 -3.26
CA SER A 22 -3.92 6.55 -4.03
C SER A 22 -5.37 6.07 -4.06
N ASP A 23 -5.60 4.77 -4.24
CA ASP A 23 -6.96 4.21 -4.28
C ASP A 23 -7.66 4.34 -2.94
N LEU A 24 -6.94 4.11 -1.83
CA LEU A 24 -7.48 4.32 -0.48
C LEU A 24 -7.78 5.79 -0.20
N LYS A 25 -6.96 6.73 -0.70
CA LYS A 25 -7.26 8.17 -0.59
C LYS A 25 -8.53 8.57 -1.35
N ILE A 26 -8.74 7.98 -2.53
CA ILE A 26 -9.97 8.17 -3.30
C ILE A 26 -11.17 7.61 -2.53
N ILE A 27 -11.07 6.37 -2.02
CA ILE A 27 -12.12 5.74 -1.21
C ILE A 27 -12.49 6.64 -0.02
N TYR A 28 -11.49 7.06 0.77
CA TYR A 28 -11.72 7.95 1.91
C TYR A 28 -12.41 9.26 1.49
N SER A 29 -11.95 9.87 0.40
CA SER A 29 -12.51 11.14 -0.08
C SER A 29 -13.96 11.02 -0.54
N TRP A 30 -14.36 9.85 -1.06
CA TRP A 30 -15.73 9.54 -1.46
C TRP A 30 -16.64 9.25 -0.28
N ILE A 31 -16.22 8.42 0.68
CA ILE A 31 -17.05 8.10 1.84
C ILE A 31 -17.20 9.30 2.79
N ASN A 32 -16.18 10.16 2.88
CA ASN A 32 -16.21 11.40 3.64
C ASN A 32 -16.69 12.60 2.78
N SER A 33 -17.75 12.39 1.97
CA SER A 33 -18.24 13.34 0.97
C SER A 33 -18.78 14.65 1.55
N ALA A 34 -19.12 14.68 2.84
CA ALA A 34 -19.55 15.88 3.56
C ALA A 34 -18.58 17.07 3.44
N ASN A 35 -17.30 16.80 3.11
CA ASN A 35 -16.23 17.80 3.01
C ASN A 35 -15.79 18.15 1.58
N ASN A 36 -16.55 17.79 0.53
CA ASN A 36 -16.16 17.93 -0.88
C ASN A 36 -14.94 17.07 -1.27
N PHE A 37 -15.14 16.17 -2.24
CA PHE A 37 -14.10 15.25 -2.74
C PHE A 37 -12.77 15.95 -3.09
N SER A 38 -12.82 17.09 -3.79
CA SER A 38 -11.62 17.82 -4.22
C SER A 38 -10.82 18.35 -3.03
N LEU A 39 -11.52 18.84 -2.00
CA LEU A 39 -10.88 19.34 -0.78
C LEU A 39 -10.22 18.19 0.00
N ASN A 40 -10.91 17.06 0.13
CA ASN A 40 -10.36 15.86 0.75
C ASN A 40 -9.10 15.38 0.03
N MET A 41 -9.14 15.28 -1.31
CA MET A 41 -7.97 14.88 -2.09
C MET A 41 -6.78 15.83 -1.92
N LYS A 42 -7.03 17.15 -1.81
CA LYS A 42 -5.98 18.14 -1.49
C LYS A 42 -5.38 17.90 -0.10
N LYS A 43 -6.21 17.67 0.92
CA LYS A 43 -5.78 17.40 2.30
C LYS A 43 -5.00 16.10 2.43
N LEU A 44 -5.32 15.10 1.60
CA LEU A 44 -4.66 13.80 1.59
C LEU A 44 -3.32 13.79 0.83
N ARG A 45 -2.94 14.90 0.20
CA ARG A 45 -1.64 15.02 -0.46
C ARG A 45 -0.53 14.88 0.59
N GLY A 46 0.41 13.96 0.37
CA GLY A 46 1.49 13.67 1.31
C GLY A 46 1.11 12.81 2.53
N ILE A 47 -0.17 12.45 2.68
CA ILE A 47 -0.57 11.48 3.71
C ILE A 47 -0.11 10.08 3.30
N THR A 48 0.50 9.35 4.23
CA THR A 48 1.05 8.02 3.98
C THR A 48 -0.02 6.93 3.99
N LEU A 49 0.28 5.78 3.38
CA LEU A 49 -0.54 4.58 3.40
C LEU A 49 -1.08 4.24 4.80
N GLY A 50 -0.20 4.12 5.80
CA GLY A 50 -0.64 3.82 7.17
C GLY A 50 -1.58 4.86 7.77
N LYS A 51 -1.35 6.15 7.48
CA LYS A 51 -2.21 7.23 7.95
C LYS A 51 -3.58 7.20 7.27
N VAL A 52 -3.66 6.98 5.96
CA VAL A 52 -4.96 6.89 5.27
C VAL A 52 -5.75 5.64 5.72
N VAL A 53 -5.09 4.51 5.97
CA VAL A 53 -5.73 3.31 6.53
C VAL A 53 -6.37 3.62 7.90
N LYS A 54 -5.62 4.31 8.78
CA LYS A 54 -6.14 4.76 10.08
C LYS A 54 -7.34 5.70 9.93
N MET A 55 -7.24 6.69 9.03
CA MET A 55 -8.32 7.64 8.78
C MET A 55 -9.60 6.97 8.28
N ILE A 56 -9.50 5.97 7.39
CA ILE A 56 -10.66 5.20 6.92
C ILE A 56 -11.31 4.46 8.10
N LYS A 57 -10.49 3.80 8.93
CA LYS A 57 -10.98 3.07 10.11
C LYS A 57 -11.74 3.97 11.08
N GLU A 58 -11.15 5.11 11.45
CA GLU A 58 -11.76 6.08 12.35
C GLU A 58 -13.06 6.67 11.77
N PHE A 59 -13.06 6.96 10.46
CA PHE A 59 -14.25 7.47 9.80
C PHE A 59 -15.39 6.45 9.82
N GLN A 60 -15.16 5.18 9.44
CA GLN A 60 -16.24 4.20 9.43
C GLN A 60 -16.80 3.89 10.83
N GLU A 61 -15.97 3.93 11.86
CA GLU A 61 -16.39 3.73 13.25
C GLU A 61 -17.25 4.90 13.75
N THR A 62 -16.89 6.13 13.38
CA THR A 62 -17.63 7.34 13.79
C THR A 62 -18.89 7.59 12.97
N SER A 63 -18.89 7.21 11.69
CA SER A 63 -20.03 7.37 10.78
C SER A 63 -20.94 6.14 10.70
N ASN A 64 -20.63 5.07 11.43
CA ASN A 64 -21.32 3.77 11.39
C ASN A 64 -21.43 3.19 9.96
N MET A 65 -20.39 3.38 9.13
CA MET A 65 -20.35 3.00 7.70
C MET A 65 -19.25 1.96 7.44
N PHE A 66 -19.51 0.69 7.76
CA PHE A 66 -18.53 -0.39 7.70
C PHE A 66 -18.26 -0.89 6.27
N ILE A 67 -17.44 -0.15 5.52
CA ILE A 67 -17.04 -0.53 4.16
C ILE A 67 -15.89 -1.55 4.12
N LEU A 68 -15.09 -1.65 5.19
CA LEU A 68 -13.98 -2.58 5.32
C LEU A 68 -14.11 -3.39 6.61
N THR A 69 -13.73 -4.66 6.53
CA THR A 69 -13.75 -5.60 7.65
C THR A 69 -12.49 -5.47 8.52
N PRO A 70 -12.50 -6.00 9.76
CA PRO A 70 -11.28 -6.08 10.58
C PRO A 70 -10.12 -6.80 9.89
N ASP A 71 -10.41 -7.83 9.08
CA ASP A 71 -9.41 -8.57 8.33
C ASP A 71 -8.80 -7.75 7.19
N ASP A 72 -9.59 -6.91 6.51
CA ASP A 72 -9.07 -5.97 5.51
C ASP A 72 -8.08 -5.00 6.15
N PHE A 73 -8.40 -4.46 7.34
CA PHE A 73 -7.46 -3.60 8.06
C PHE A 73 -6.20 -4.33 8.50
N ARG A 74 -6.30 -5.61 8.89
CA ARG A 74 -5.12 -6.43 9.22
C ARG A 74 -4.20 -6.54 8.00
N ILE A 75 -4.76 -6.81 6.82
CA ILE A 75 -4.01 -6.90 5.56
C ILE A 75 -3.36 -5.55 5.22
N LEU A 76 -4.11 -4.45 5.26
CA LEU A 76 -3.60 -3.10 4.96
C LEU A 76 -2.52 -2.63 5.95
N ASN A 77 -2.64 -3.00 7.23
CA ASN A 77 -1.61 -2.71 8.23
C ASN A 77 -0.34 -3.54 7.99
N SER A 78 -0.48 -4.81 7.59
CA SER A 78 0.66 -5.64 7.16
C SER A 78 1.38 -5.02 5.96
N LEU A 79 0.62 -4.55 4.98
CA LEU A 79 1.15 -3.87 3.80
C LEU A 79 1.94 -2.60 4.17
N THR A 80 1.46 -1.83 5.15
CA THR A 80 2.18 -0.65 5.66
C THR A 80 3.55 -1.02 6.26
N LYS A 81 3.63 -2.13 7.01
CA LYS A 81 4.90 -2.64 7.54
C LYS A 81 5.85 -3.09 6.43
N LYS A 82 5.33 -3.85 5.46
CA LYS A 82 6.11 -4.29 4.30
C LYS A 82 6.65 -3.10 3.50
N ARG A 83 5.85 -2.04 3.30
CA ARG A 83 6.32 -0.81 2.64
C ARG A 83 7.51 -0.19 3.36
N ASN A 84 7.45 -0.10 4.70
CA ASN A 84 8.55 0.47 5.48
C ASN A 84 9.82 -0.37 5.33
N TYR A 85 9.72 -1.69 5.43
CA TYR A 85 10.85 -2.59 5.16
C TYR A 85 11.46 -2.34 3.78
N TRP A 86 10.62 -2.33 2.73
CA TRP A 86 11.11 -2.17 1.35
C TRP A 86 11.80 -0.81 1.11
N VAL A 87 11.31 0.26 1.75
CA VAL A 87 11.84 1.61 1.57
C VAL A 87 13.04 1.91 2.45
N HIS A 88 13.12 1.34 3.65
CA HIS A 88 14.10 1.73 4.66
C HIS A 88 15.16 0.66 4.95
N GLU A 89 14.81 -0.62 4.82
CA GLU A 89 15.63 -1.73 5.34
C GLU A 89 16.13 -2.68 4.23
N SER A 90 15.55 -2.63 3.03
CA SER A 90 15.79 -3.62 1.96
C SER A 90 17.21 -3.70 1.40
N PHE A 91 18.05 -2.71 1.70
CA PHE A 91 19.46 -2.67 1.31
C PHE A 91 20.42 -2.75 2.48
N GLU A 92 19.98 -2.95 3.73
CA GLU A 92 20.89 -3.03 4.87
C GLU A 92 21.95 -4.14 4.71
N PHE A 93 21.63 -5.20 3.96
CA PHE A 93 22.55 -6.30 3.67
C PHE A 93 23.82 -5.88 2.92
N ILE A 94 23.87 -4.71 2.27
CA ILE A 94 25.07 -4.26 1.55
C ILE A 94 26.24 -3.96 2.48
N TYR A 95 25.98 -3.81 3.78
CA TYR A 95 26.99 -3.56 4.80
C TYR A 95 27.52 -4.85 5.45
N LEU A 96 27.05 -6.03 5.02
CA LEU A 96 27.51 -7.32 5.53
C LEU A 96 28.87 -7.73 4.95
N PRO A 97 29.57 -8.70 5.57
CA PRO A 97 30.73 -9.35 4.97
C PRO A 97 30.42 -9.96 3.59
N GLU A 98 31.40 -9.98 2.69
CA GLU A 98 31.21 -10.37 1.28
C GLU A 98 30.62 -11.78 1.10
N ASP A 99 30.99 -12.72 1.97
CA ASP A 99 30.48 -14.09 2.03
C ASP A 99 29.01 -14.17 2.46
N GLU A 100 28.52 -13.18 3.22
CA GLU A 100 27.13 -13.09 3.66
C GLU A 100 26.23 -12.33 2.66
N ILE A 101 26.77 -11.33 1.95
CA ILE A 101 26.01 -10.48 1.01
C ILE A 101 25.28 -11.35 -0.02
N THR A 102 25.94 -12.35 -0.60
CA THR A 102 25.33 -13.19 -1.64
C THR A 102 24.13 -13.97 -1.11
N LYS A 103 24.19 -14.45 0.14
CA LYS A 103 23.11 -15.19 0.79
C LYS A 103 21.90 -14.29 1.05
N GLU A 104 22.12 -13.11 1.63
CA GLU A 104 21.03 -12.17 1.91
C GLU A 104 20.45 -11.56 0.63
N TYR A 105 21.27 -11.28 -0.39
CA TYR A 105 20.78 -10.88 -1.71
C TYR A 105 19.76 -11.89 -2.27
N ASN A 106 20.07 -13.19 -2.22
CA ASN A 106 19.18 -14.22 -2.76
C ASN A 106 17.85 -14.29 -1.98
N LYS A 107 17.90 -14.13 -0.66
CA LYS A 107 16.73 -14.07 0.21
C LYS A 107 15.86 -12.85 -0.10
N ILE A 108 16.45 -11.68 -0.22
CA ILE A 108 15.76 -10.42 -0.56
C ILE A 108 15.16 -10.50 -1.96
N PHE A 109 15.89 -11.04 -2.93
CA PHE A 109 15.39 -11.21 -4.30
C PHE A 109 14.17 -12.14 -4.36
N LYS A 110 14.19 -13.24 -3.60
CA LYS A 110 13.05 -14.15 -3.46
C LYS A 110 11.87 -13.47 -2.78
N LEU A 111 12.12 -12.76 -1.67
CA LEU A 111 11.10 -12.02 -0.95
C LEU A 111 10.43 -10.97 -1.83
N ALA A 112 11.23 -10.20 -2.58
CA ALA A 112 10.74 -9.18 -3.51
C ALA A 112 9.88 -9.79 -4.61
N THR A 113 10.22 -10.99 -5.07
CA THR A 113 9.43 -11.71 -6.08
C THR A 113 8.08 -12.15 -5.54
N ASN A 114 8.04 -12.68 -4.31
CA ASN A 114 6.80 -13.11 -3.68
C ASN A 114 5.88 -11.92 -3.39
N ASP A 115 6.43 -10.85 -2.80
CA ASP A 115 5.68 -9.64 -2.48
C ASP A 115 5.17 -8.94 -3.76
N LEU A 116 5.93 -8.98 -4.87
CA LEU A 116 5.48 -8.41 -6.14
C LEU A 116 4.18 -9.07 -6.62
N ASN A 117 4.12 -10.40 -6.56
CA ASN A 117 2.93 -11.15 -6.96
C ASN A 117 1.75 -10.79 -6.06
N GLU A 118 1.95 -10.79 -4.73
CA GLU A 118 0.94 -10.43 -3.74
C GLU A 118 0.41 -9.00 -3.95
N PHE A 119 1.30 -8.02 -4.11
CA PHE A 119 0.90 -6.61 -4.19
C PHE A 119 0.28 -6.25 -5.52
N SER A 120 0.67 -6.91 -6.61
CA SER A 120 0.00 -6.75 -7.90
C SER A 120 -1.48 -7.15 -7.81
N HIS A 121 -1.76 -8.27 -7.15
CA HIS A 121 -3.12 -8.75 -6.92
C HIS A 121 -3.87 -7.82 -5.97
N LEU A 122 -3.26 -7.42 -4.86
CA LEU A 122 -3.89 -6.53 -3.90
C LEU A 122 -4.22 -5.15 -4.49
N ALA A 123 -3.32 -4.59 -5.31
CA ALA A 123 -3.57 -3.35 -6.04
C ALA A 123 -4.79 -3.48 -6.98
N PHE A 124 -4.93 -4.61 -7.68
CA PHE A 124 -6.11 -4.88 -8.50
C PHE A 124 -7.40 -5.00 -7.67
N VAL A 125 -7.37 -5.73 -6.56
CA VAL A 125 -8.52 -5.90 -5.66
C VAL A 125 -8.98 -4.54 -5.10
N ILE A 126 -8.05 -3.73 -4.60
CA ILE A 126 -8.36 -2.40 -4.03
C ILE A 126 -8.87 -1.44 -5.11
N GLN A 127 -8.30 -1.48 -6.32
CA GLN A 127 -8.80 -0.70 -7.45
C GLN A 127 -10.25 -1.05 -7.78
N ASN A 128 -10.59 -2.33 -7.83
CA ASN A 128 -11.96 -2.78 -8.10
C ASN A 128 -12.91 -2.40 -6.96
N PHE A 129 -12.45 -2.51 -5.71
CA PHE A 129 -13.21 -2.06 -4.55
C PHE A 129 -13.49 -0.55 -4.61
N ARG A 130 -12.49 0.26 -4.93
CA ARG A 130 -12.63 1.70 -5.18
C ARG A 130 -13.69 1.96 -6.26
N LEU A 131 -13.63 1.28 -7.41
CA LEU A 131 -14.61 1.45 -8.48
C LEU A 131 -16.04 1.13 -8.03
N LYS A 132 -16.23 0.08 -7.21
CA LYS A 132 -17.54 -0.26 -6.63
C LYS A 132 -18.06 0.86 -5.73
N ILE A 133 -17.21 1.41 -4.85
CA ILE A 133 -17.60 2.51 -3.97
C ILE A 133 -18.01 3.74 -4.80
N VAL A 134 -17.19 4.13 -5.77
CA VAL A 134 -17.46 5.30 -6.62
C VAL A 134 -18.75 5.14 -7.42
N ASN A 135 -19.01 3.97 -7.99
CA ASN A 135 -20.19 3.75 -8.83
C ASN A 135 -21.49 3.58 -8.04
N THR A 136 -21.43 3.10 -6.80
CA THR A 136 -22.62 2.91 -5.95
C THR A 136 -23.19 4.24 -5.43
N THR A 137 -22.38 5.31 -5.39
CA THR A 137 -22.78 6.63 -4.85
C THR A 137 -23.36 7.57 -5.93
N VAL A 138 -23.63 7.08 -7.15
CA VAL A 138 -24.24 7.87 -8.26
C VAL A 138 -25.76 7.57 -8.42
N MET A 139 -26.40 6.98 -7.43
CA MET A 139 -27.87 6.83 -7.34
C MET A 139 -28.38 7.49 -6.06
#